data_AF-A0A7Y5MYT5-F1
#
_entry.id   AF-A0A7Y5MYT5-F1
#
_cell.length_a   1.000
_cell.length_b   1.000
_cell.length_c   1.000
_cell.angle_alpha   90.00
_cell.angle_beta   90.00
_cell.angle_gamma   90.00
#
_symmetry.space_group_name_H-M   'P 1'
#
loop_
_entity.id
_entity.type
_entity.pdbx_description
1 polymer ?
#
loop_
_entity_poly.entity_id
_entity_poly.type
_entity_poly.pdbx_seq_one_letter_code
_entity_poly.pdbx_strand_id
1 'polypeptide(L)' 'NFDLEWGGRDAFITEFYIKPEHRRLGYGAQAMALLEKLVRRNKVKALHLGVRRENVAAARLYEKRGFSDWPRRVMMKVL' A
#
# COMPACT_ATOMS: atom_id res chain seq x y z
N ASN A 1 4.13 -10.44 10.01
CA ASN A 1 2.86 -11.10 9.71
C ASN A 1 3.14 -12.22 8.70
N PHE A 2 2.45 -13.36 8.76
CA PHE A 2 2.65 -14.48 7.83
C PHE A 2 1.30 -14.84 7.23
N ASP A 3 1.23 -14.81 5.91
CA ASP A 3 0.02 -15.01 5.14
C ASP A 3 0.18 -16.25 4.25
N LEU A 4 -0.77 -17.19 4.39
CA LEU A 4 -0.78 -18.45 3.64
C LEU A 4 -1.17 -18.24 2.17
N GLU A 5 -2.00 -17.25 1.87
CA GLU A 5 -2.44 -16.92 0.50
C GLU A 5 -1.26 -16.45 -0.36
N TRP A 6 -0.29 -15.77 0.27
CA TRP A 6 0.91 -15.26 -0.40
C TRP A 6 2.17 -16.09 -0.11
N GLY A 7 2.03 -17.22 0.59
CA GLY A 7 3.12 -18.16 0.87
C GLY A 7 4.29 -17.53 1.62
N GLY A 8 4.03 -16.58 2.52
CA GLY A 8 5.10 -15.92 3.26
C GLY A 8 4.67 -14.67 4.00
N ARG A 9 5.65 -13.82 4.33
CA ARG A 9 5.38 -12.62 5.11
C ARG A 9 4.63 -11.59 4.29
N ASP A 10 3.61 -10.98 4.86
CA ASP A 10 2.94 -9.80 4.34
C ASP A 10 3.31 -8.55 5.16
N ALA A 11 3.05 -7.39 4.58
CA ALA A 11 3.19 -6.10 5.24
C ALA A 11 1.99 -5.21 4.92
N PHE A 12 1.65 -4.31 5.86
CA PHE A 12 0.59 -3.33 5.70
C PHE A 12 1.15 -1.91 5.77
N ILE A 13 0.71 -1.04 4.86
CA ILE A 13 0.88 0.40 4.95
C ILE A 13 -0.38 0.95 5.59
N THR A 14 -0.24 1.51 6.80
CA THR A 14 -1.31 2.10 7.59
C THR A 14 -1.45 3.59 7.29
N GLU A 15 -0.32 4.31 7.25
CA GLU A 15 -0.29 5.75 6.94
C GLU A 15 0.67 6.05 5.79
N PHE A 16 0.15 6.73 4.77
CA PHE A 16 0.94 7.26 3.68
C PHE A 16 0.47 8.67 3.33
N TYR A 17 1.34 9.65 3.55
CA TYR A 17 0.99 11.05 3.44
C TYR A 17 2.09 11.86 2.76
N ILE A 18 1.69 12.61 1.73
CA ILE A 18 2.51 13.63 1.09
C ILE A 18 1.90 14.99 1.42
N LYS A 19 2.72 15.90 1.95
CA LYS A 19 2.33 17.28 2.25
C LYS A 19 1.73 17.95 1.00
N PRO A 20 0.66 18.74 1.10
CA PRO A 20 -0.03 19.33 -0.05
C PRO A 20 0.89 20.03 -1.04
N GLU A 21 1.85 20.82 -0.54
CA GLU A 21 2.84 21.58 -1.33
C GLU A 21 3.77 20.67 -2.17
N HIS A 22 3.86 19.40 -1.82
CA HIS A 22 4.75 18.41 -2.43
C HIS A 22 3.99 17.38 -3.29
N ARG A 23 2.68 17.56 -3.48
CA ARG A 23 1.86 16.63 -4.29
C ARG A 23 2.04 16.88 -5.78
N ARG A 24 1.77 15.86 -6.59
CA ARG A 24 1.90 15.88 -8.06
C ARG A 24 3.32 16.14 -8.60
N LEU A 25 4.33 16.15 -7.72
CA LEU A 25 5.76 16.22 -8.07
C LEU A 25 6.43 14.85 -8.21
N GLY A 26 5.65 13.77 -8.16
CA GLY A 26 6.17 12.39 -8.28
C GLY A 26 6.69 11.77 -6.98
N TYR A 27 6.79 12.52 -5.87
CA TYR A 27 7.31 11.99 -4.61
C TYR A 27 6.53 10.80 -4.04
N GLY A 28 5.21 10.78 -4.21
CA GLY A 28 4.41 9.61 -3.80
C GLY A 28 4.85 8.33 -4.53
N ALA A 29 5.12 8.43 -5.83
CA ALA A 29 5.58 7.29 -6.61
C ALA A 29 7.01 6.87 -6.26
N GLN A 30 7.89 7.84 -6.00
CA GLN A 30 9.26 7.57 -5.55
C GLN A 30 9.27 6.88 -4.17
N ALA A 31 8.45 7.35 -3.23
CA ALA A 31 8.31 6.74 -1.91
C ALA A 31 7.78 5.30 -2.02
N MET A 32 6.77 5.04 -2.83
CA MET A 32 6.25 3.68 -3.04
C MET A 32 7.32 2.75 -3.65
N ALA A 33 8.10 3.22 -4.62
CA ALA A 33 9.20 2.43 -5.19
C ALA A 33 10.29 2.08 -4.14
N LEU A 34 10.60 3.02 -3.23
CA LEU A 34 11.52 2.76 -2.12
C LEU A 34 10.95 1.73 -1.14
N LEU A 35 9.66 1.84 -0.81
CA LEU A 35 8.96 0.88 0.05
C LEU A 35 8.96 -0.52 -0.57
N GLU A 36 8.63 -0.65 -1.84
CA GLU A 36 8.68 -1.94 -2.57
C GLU A 36 10.06 -2.58 -2.51
N LYS A 37 11.13 -1.79 -2.72
CA LYS A 37 12.51 -2.28 -2.61
C LYS A 37 12.81 -2.78 -1.19
N LEU A 38 12.37 -2.03 -0.18
CA LEU A 38 12.57 -2.39 1.23
C LEU A 38 11.85 -3.69 1.59
N VAL A 39 10.57 -3.82 1.25
CA VAL A 39 9.79 -5.02 1.61
C VAL A 39 10.26 -6.26 0.85
N ARG A 40 10.66 -6.13 -0.42
CA ARG A 40 11.27 -7.22 -1.19
C ARG A 40 12.57 -7.71 -0.55
N ARG A 41 13.44 -6.80 -0.12
CA ARG A 41 14.69 -7.16 0.60
C ARG A 41 14.40 -7.94 1.89
N ASN A 42 13.28 -7.66 2.54
CA ASN A 42 12.82 -8.35 3.75
C ASN A 42 12.00 -9.63 3.47
N LYS A 43 11.98 -10.12 2.23
CA LYS A 43 11.25 -11.32 1.79
C LYS A 43 9.74 -11.25 2.04
N VAL A 44 9.18 -10.04 2.03
CA VAL A 44 7.72 -9.83 2.04
C VAL A 44 7.16 -10.23 0.67
N LYS A 45 6.07 -10.97 0.69
CA LYS A 45 5.39 -11.55 -0.47
C LYS A 45 4.21 -10.72 -0.95
N ALA A 46 3.54 -10.02 -0.03
CA ALA A 46 2.44 -9.12 -0.33
C ALA A 46 2.52 -7.83 0.48
N LEU A 47 2.14 -6.72 -0.15
CA LEU A 47 2.07 -5.41 0.46
C LEU A 47 0.62 -4.93 0.34
N HIS A 48 -0.01 -4.67 1.47
CA HIS A 48 -1.39 -4.24 1.55
C HIS A 48 -1.46 -2.77 1.97
N LEU A 49 -2.50 -2.08 1.53
CA LEU A 49 -2.83 -0.74 1.99
C LEU A 49 -4.34 -0.54 1.99
N GLY A 50 -4.79 0.39 2.83
CA GLY A 50 -6.15 0.90 2.78
C GLY A 50 -6.18 2.24 2.04
N VAL A 51 -7.12 2.44 1.14
CA VAL A 51 -7.41 3.74 0.53
C VAL A 51 -8.88 4.07 0.72
N ARG A 52 -9.15 5.31 1.14
CA ARG A 52 -10.53 5.81 1.22
C ARG A 52 -11.11 5.94 -0.19
N ARG A 53 -12.38 5.59 -0.39
CA ARG A 53 -13.04 5.60 -1.70
C ARG A 53 -12.99 6.98 -2.36
N GLU A 54 -13.03 8.04 -1.57
CA GLU A 54 -13.02 9.42 -2.05
C GLU A 54 -11.62 9.88 -2.49
N ASN A 55 -10.56 9.16 -2.10
CA ASN A 55 -9.18 9.51 -2.42
C ASN A 55 -8.74 8.92 -3.78
N VAL A 56 -9.42 9.35 -4.84
CA VAL A 56 -9.21 8.89 -6.22
C VAL A 56 -7.76 9.10 -6.68
N ALA A 57 -7.11 10.18 -6.23
CA ALA A 57 -5.72 10.47 -6.57
C ALA A 57 -4.75 9.44 -6.00
N ALA A 58 -4.94 9.03 -4.74
CA ALA A 58 -4.14 7.97 -4.13
C ALA A 58 -4.45 6.60 -4.73
N ALA A 59 -5.73 6.27 -4.96
CA ALA A 59 -6.13 5.03 -5.62
C ALA A 59 -5.43 4.87 -6.98
N ARG A 60 -5.48 5.88 -7.83
CA ARG A 60 -4.78 5.88 -9.12
C ARG A 60 -3.26 5.74 -9.00
N LEU A 61 -2.65 6.30 -7.96
CA LEU A 61 -1.22 6.12 -7.71
C LEU A 61 -0.92 4.66 -7.40
N TYR A 62 -1.70 4.03 -6.54
CA TYR A 62 -1.52 2.64 -6.13
C TYR A 62 -1.81 1.67 -7.28
N GLU A 63 -2.90 1.85 -8.01
CA GLU A 63 -3.27 1.04 -9.19
C GLU A 63 -2.16 1.05 -10.25
N LYS A 64 -1.59 2.23 -10.55
CA LYS A 64 -0.45 2.37 -11.47
C LYS A 64 0.81 1.64 -10.99
N ARG A 65 0.86 1.22 -9.72
CA ARG A 65 1.94 0.45 -9.11
C ARG A 65 1.57 -1.01 -8.85
N GLY A 66 0.46 -1.47 -9.43
CA GLY A 66 0.06 -2.87 -9.38
C GLY A 66 -0.67 -3.26 -8.10
N PHE A 67 -1.07 -2.30 -7.27
CA PHE A 67 -2.08 -2.59 -6.25
C PHE A 67 -3.42 -2.80 -6.94
N SER A 68 -4.16 -3.80 -6.49
CA SER A 68 -5.51 -4.10 -6.98
C SER A 68 -6.42 -4.39 -5.81
N ASP A 69 -7.73 -4.25 -6.04
CA ASP A 69 -8.71 -4.67 -5.06
C ASP A 69 -8.58 -6.17 -4.78
N TRP A 70 -8.61 -6.53 -3.50
CA TRP A 70 -8.64 -7.90 -3.05
C TRP A 70 -10.10 -8.28 -2.78
N PRO A 71 -10.63 -9.44 -3.27
CA PRO A 71 -12.02 -9.85 -3.11
C PRO A 71 -12.52 -10.05 -1.66
N ARG A 72 -11.72 -9.69 -0.65
CA ARG A 72 -12.08 -9.75 0.77
C ARG A 72 -12.23 -8.34 1.34
N ARG A 73 -13.22 -8.16 2.22
CA ARG A 73 -13.41 -6.89 2.94
C ARG A 73 -12.55 -6.86 4.19
N VAL A 74 -11.89 -5.72 4.43
CA VAL A 74 -11.24 -5.44 5.71
C VAL A 74 -12.33 -5.24 6.77
N MET A 75 -12.23 -5.95 7.89
CA MET A 75 -13.14 -5.82 9.04
C MET A 75 -12.33 -5.45 10.28
N MET A 76 -12.88 -4.61 11.16
CA MET A 76 -12.24 -4.20 12.40
C MET A 76 -13.21 -4.24 13.58
N LYS A 77 -12.68 -4.51 14.78
CA LYS A 77 -13.39 -4.35 16.06
C LYS A 77 -12.50 -3.47 16.95
N VAL A 78 -13.02 -2.32 17.37
CA VAL A 78 -12.41 -1.53 18.45
C VAL A 78 -12.77 -2.22 19.77
N LEU A 79 -11.78 -2.45 20.63
CA LEU A 79 -11.97 -3.04 21.95
C LEU A 79 -12.22 -1.95 22.98
#